data_AF-A0A6P6SBI9-F1
#
_entry.id   AF-A0A6P6SBI9-F1
#
_cell.length_a   1.000
_cell.length_b   1.000
_cell.length_c   1.000
_cell.angle_alpha   90.00
_cell.angle_beta   90.00
_cell.angle_gamma   90.00
#
_symmetry.space_group_name_H-M   'P 1'
#
loop_
_entity.id
_entity.type
_entity.pdbx_description
1 polymer ?
#
loop_
_entity_poly.entity_id
_entity_poly.type
_entity_poly.pdbx_seq_one_letter_code
_entity_poly.pdbx_strand_id
1 'polypeptide(L)'
;MTGLKEGGERVTLDLLTKKMDDFARERDWERFHSPRNLLLALVGEMGELSEIFQWKGEVPKGLPNWKDEEKQHLGEELSDVLLYLVRLSDVCGVDLGKAALRKVELNALKYPVNVDGGSKKQEL
;
A
#
# COMPACT_ATOMS: atom_id res chain seq x y z
N MET A 1 -10.64 -36.25 -2.06
CA MET A 1 -9.21 -35.87 -1.99
C MET A 1 -8.77 -35.42 -3.38
N THR A 2 -8.92 -34.13 -3.65
CA THR A 2 -8.47 -33.50 -4.90
C THR A 2 -7.56 -32.35 -4.49
N GLY A 3 -6.29 -32.49 -4.86
CA GLY A 3 -5.16 -31.74 -4.32
C GLY A 3 -5.29 -30.23 -4.48
N LEU A 4 -4.98 -29.54 -3.38
CA LEU A 4 -4.59 -28.14 -3.37
C LEU A 4 -3.35 -27.99 -4.27
N LYS A 5 -3.45 -27.19 -5.32
CA LYS A 5 -2.25 -26.65 -5.96
C LYS A 5 -1.71 -25.52 -5.07
N GLU A 6 -0.82 -25.89 -4.17
CA GLU A 6 0.15 -24.97 -3.57
C GLU A 6 1.10 -24.49 -4.66
N GLY A 7 1.20 -23.18 -4.86
CA GLY A 7 2.12 -22.59 -5.84
C GLY A 7 1.73 -21.21 -6.38
N GLY A 8 1.09 -20.37 -5.58
CA GLY A 8 0.93 -18.96 -5.94
C GLY A 8 2.28 -18.26 -5.84
N GLU A 9 2.72 -17.58 -6.90
CA GLU A 9 3.92 -16.73 -6.86
C GLU A 9 3.77 -15.72 -5.71
N ARG A 10 4.75 -15.66 -4.81
CA ARG A 10 4.73 -14.71 -3.70
C ARG A 10 4.90 -13.31 -4.26
N VAL A 11 3.90 -12.45 -4.08
CA VAL A 11 4.01 -11.04 -4.46
C VAL A 11 5.00 -10.34 -3.53
N THR A 12 6.00 -9.68 -4.11
CA THR A 12 7.04 -8.91 -3.41
C THR A 12 7.13 -7.50 -3.98
N LEU A 13 7.70 -6.56 -3.24
CA LEU A 13 7.92 -5.20 -3.76
C LEU A 13 8.83 -5.23 -5.00
N ASP A 14 9.86 -6.06 -5.01
CA ASP A 14 10.74 -6.23 -6.18
C ASP A 14 9.98 -6.75 -7.41
N LEU A 15 9.06 -7.70 -7.22
CA LEU A 15 8.19 -8.18 -8.30
C LEU A 15 7.30 -7.06 -8.83
N LEU A 16 6.69 -6.27 -7.94
CA LEU A 16 5.83 -5.15 -8.33
C LEU A 16 6.62 -4.05 -9.05
N THR A 17 7.79 -3.67 -8.54
CA THR A 17 8.72 -2.74 -9.20
C THR A 17 9.02 -3.19 -10.62
N LYS A 18 9.41 -4.46 -10.79
CA LYS A 18 9.70 -5.01 -12.11
C LYS A 18 8.48 -4.98 -13.04
N LYS A 19 7.31 -5.41 -12.56
CA LYS A 19 6.08 -5.39 -13.35
C LYS A 19 5.71 -3.98 -13.81
N MET A 20 5.88 -2.99 -12.95
CA MET A 20 5.61 -1.59 -13.28
C MET A 20 6.63 -1.00 -14.25
N ASP A 21 7.91 -1.34 -14.09
CA ASP A 21 8.96 -0.91 -15.01
C ASP A 21 8.75 -1.48 -16.41
N ASP A 22 8.48 -2.79 -16.49
CA ASP A 22 8.15 -3.47 -17.74
C ASP A 22 6.93 -2.82 -18.40
N PHE A 23 5.85 -2.58 -17.64
CA PHE A 23 4.63 -1.95 -18.13
C PHE A 23 4.86 -0.52 -18.67
N ALA A 24 5.67 0.27 -17.96
CA ALA A 24 5.98 1.65 -18.34
C ALA A 24 6.85 1.70 -19.60
N ARG A 25 7.85 0.81 -19.70
CA ARG A 25 8.75 0.71 -20.85
C ARG A 25 8.02 0.28 -22.11
N GLU A 26 7.14 -0.71 -22.02
CA GLU A 26 6.29 -1.16 -23.14
C GLU A 26 5.43 -0.05 -23.76
N ARG A 27 5.12 1.00 -22.98
CA ARG A 27 4.23 2.10 -23.38
C ARG A 27 4.96 3.41 -23.63
N ASP A 28 6.29 3.44 -23.53
CA ASP A 28 7.09 4.68 -23.60
C ASP A 28 6.60 5.73 -22.58
N TRP A 29 6.23 5.28 -21.37
CA TRP A 29 5.70 6.13 -20.30
C TRP A 29 6.77 6.65 -19.35
N GLU A 30 7.99 6.13 -19.43
CA GLU A 30 9.11 6.56 -18.57
C GLU A 30 9.33 8.08 -18.62
N ARG A 31 9.11 8.71 -19.78
CA ARG A 31 9.20 10.17 -19.95
C ARG A 31 8.24 10.98 -19.05
N PHE A 32 7.14 10.37 -18.61
CA PHE A 32 6.15 11.01 -17.74
C PHE A 32 6.41 10.71 -16.26
N HIS A 33 7.22 9.70 -15.94
CA HIS A 33 7.47 9.19 -14.60
C HIS A 33 8.57 9.99 -13.86
N SER A 34 8.50 11.32 -13.90
CA SER A 34 9.32 12.14 -12.99
C SER A 34 8.84 11.98 -11.54
N PRO A 35 9.71 12.10 -10.52
CA PRO A 35 9.31 11.97 -9.11
C PRO A 35 8.12 12.85 -8.73
N ARG A 36 8.07 14.09 -9.23
CA ARG A 36 6.98 15.01 -8.95
C ARG A 36 5.66 14.51 -9.54
N ASN A 37 5.66 14.02 -10.77
CA ASN A 37 4.43 13.54 -11.42
C ASN A 37 3.90 12.28 -10.73
N LEU A 38 4.78 11.35 -10.38
CA LEU A 38 4.41 10.15 -9.63
C LEU A 38 3.86 10.47 -8.25
N LEU A 39 4.43 11.46 -7.55
CA LEU A 39 3.89 11.93 -6.28
C LEU A 39 2.49 12.54 -6.44
N LEU A 40 2.25 13.32 -7.50
CA LEU A 40 0.93 13.90 -7.76
C LEU A 40 -0.10 12.84 -8.12
N ALA A 41 0.29 11.82 -8.89
CA ALA A 41 -0.57 10.68 -9.18
C ALA A 41 -0.92 9.91 -7.89
N LEU A 42 0.07 9.62 -7.03
CA LEU A 42 -0.14 9.00 -5.72
C LEU A 42 -1.13 9.79 -4.84
N VAL A 43 -1.05 11.13 -4.86
CA VAL A 43 -2.03 11.97 -4.14
C VAL A 43 -3.43 11.85 -4.74
N GLY A 44 -3.55 11.72 -6.06
CA GLY A 44 -4.81 11.43 -6.75
C GLY A 44 -5.44 10.13 -6.26
N GLU A 45 -4.71 9.02 -6.31
CA GLU A 45 -5.21 7.70 -5.86
C GLU A 45 -5.55 7.69 -4.36
N MET A 46 -4.80 8.44 -3.54
CA MET A 46 -5.16 8.60 -2.14
C MET A 46 -6.48 9.37 -1.97
N GLY A 47 -6.79 10.28 -2.89
CA GLY A 47 -8.08 10.95 -3.00
C GLY A 47 -9.19 9.97 -3.32
N GLU A 48 -9.04 9.16 -4.37
CA GLU A 48 -10.01 8.13 -4.78
C GLU A 48 -10.27 7.12 -3.66
N LEU A 49 -9.20 6.62 -3.01
CA LEU A 49 -9.31 5.80 -1.81
C LEU A 49 -10.10 6.50 -0.69
N SER A 50 -9.90 7.81 -0.49
CA SER A 50 -10.62 8.57 0.52
C SER A 50 -12.11 8.72 0.19
N GLU A 51 -12.47 8.85 -1.10
CA GLU A 51 -13.85 8.96 -1.55
C GLU A 51 -14.70 7.73 -1.20
N ILE A 52 -14.08 6.54 -1.13
CA ILE A 52 -14.75 5.31 -0.69
C ILE A 52 -15.28 5.45 0.74
N PHE A 53 -14.56 6.15 1.62
CA PHE A 53 -14.88 6.27 3.05
C PHE A 53 -15.63 7.55 3.42
N GLN A 54 -15.59 8.58 2.56
CA GLN A 54 -16.00 9.96 2.90
C GLN A 54 -17.40 10.09 3.53
N TRP A 55 -18.35 9.20 3.19
CA TRP A 55 -19.73 9.22 3.69
C TRP A 55 -20.12 8.00 4.55
N LYS A 56 -19.16 7.14 4.94
CA LYS A 56 -19.44 5.85 5.58
C LYS A 56 -19.62 5.91 7.11
N GLY A 57 -19.39 7.06 7.76
CA GLY A 57 -19.40 7.15 9.22
C GLY A 57 -18.33 6.26 9.87
N GLU A 58 -18.60 5.69 11.04
CA GLU A 58 -17.69 4.70 11.65
C GLU A 58 -17.73 3.38 10.87
N VAL A 59 -16.57 2.96 10.35
CA VAL A 59 -16.43 1.72 9.59
C VAL A 59 -15.81 0.62 10.47
N PRO A 60 -16.55 -0.48 10.75
CA PRO A 60 -16.02 -1.57 11.58
C PRO A 60 -14.93 -2.36 10.86
N LYS A 61 -13.99 -2.90 11.64
CA LYS A 61 -12.92 -3.79 11.15
C LYS A 61 -13.51 -4.99 10.41
N GLY A 62 -12.86 -5.38 9.31
CA GLY A 62 -13.29 -6.51 8.48
C GLY A 62 -14.46 -6.22 7.55
N LEU A 63 -15.01 -4.99 7.55
CA LEU A 63 -16.01 -4.53 6.60
C LEU A 63 -17.23 -5.48 6.46
N PRO A 64 -17.84 -5.95 7.57
CA PRO A 64 -18.90 -6.97 7.54
C PRO A 64 -20.14 -6.57 6.73
N ASN A 65 -20.42 -5.27 6.63
CA ASN A 65 -21.60 -4.73 5.95
C ASN A 65 -21.32 -4.26 4.52
N TRP A 66 -20.12 -4.50 4.01
CA TRP A 66 -19.74 -4.10 2.65
C TRP A 66 -20.02 -5.25 1.68
N LYS A 67 -20.57 -4.91 0.52
CA LYS A 67 -20.74 -5.83 -0.60
C LYS A 67 -19.38 -6.21 -1.19
N ASP A 68 -19.36 -7.31 -1.94
CA ASP A 68 -18.13 -7.80 -2.55
C ASP A 68 -17.57 -6.81 -3.58
N GLU A 69 -18.45 -6.12 -4.32
CA GLU A 69 -18.03 -5.09 -5.27
C GLU A 69 -17.39 -3.88 -4.57
N GLU A 70 -17.87 -3.50 -3.38
CA GLU A 70 -17.28 -2.41 -2.59
C GLU A 70 -15.90 -2.79 -2.05
N LYS A 71 -15.72 -4.06 -1.65
CA LYS A 71 -14.43 -4.58 -1.20
C LYS A 71 -13.45 -4.73 -2.36
N GLN A 72 -13.94 -5.12 -3.53
CA GLN A 72 -13.13 -5.17 -4.75
C GLN A 72 -12.63 -3.78 -5.11
N HIS A 73 -13.52 -2.79 -5.19
CA HIS A 73 -13.14 -1.41 -5.50
C HIS A 73 -12.15 -0.85 -4.46
N LEU A 74 -12.37 -1.10 -3.16
CA LEU A 74 -11.38 -0.77 -2.14
C LEU A 74 -10.02 -1.42 -2.40
N GLY A 75 -10.01 -2.67 -2.84
CA GLY A 75 -8.79 -3.39 -3.19
C GLY A 75 -8.06 -2.78 -4.41
N GLU A 76 -8.81 -2.27 -5.38
CA GLU A 76 -8.29 -1.55 -6.55
C GLU A 76 -7.60 -0.26 -6.10
N GLU A 77 -8.28 0.61 -5.36
CA GLU A 77 -7.70 1.89 -4.91
C GLU A 77 -6.49 1.72 -3.95
N LEU A 78 -6.55 0.72 -3.06
CA LEU A 78 -5.40 0.36 -2.23
C LEU A 78 -4.21 -0.12 -3.07
N SER A 79 -4.48 -0.81 -4.17
CA SER A 79 -3.45 -1.29 -5.09
C SER A 79 -2.85 -0.13 -5.87
N ASP A 80 -3.64 0.83 -6.34
CA ASP A 80 -3.13 2.00 -7.07
C ASP A 80 -2.22 2.86 -6.19
N VAL A 81 -2.62 3.12 -4.94
CA VAL A 81 -1.75 3.77 -3.94
C VAL A 81 -0.43 3.00 -3.75
N LEU A 82 -0.49 1.67 -3.60
CA LEU A 82 0.70 0.84 -3.45
C LEU A 82 1.61 0.92 -4.68
N LEU A 83 1.04 0.78 -5.89
CA LEU A 83 1.80 0.76 -7.13
C LEU A 83 2.50 2.10 -7.38
N TYR A 84 1.80 3.23 -7.23
CA TYR A 84 2.48 4.52 -7.37
C TYR A 84 3.54 4.76 -6.30
N LEU A 85 3.34 4.31 -5.06
CA LEU A 85 4.37 4.40 -4.02
C LEU A 85 5.60 3.56 -4.37
N VAL A 86 5.40 2.35 -4.88
CA VAL A 86 6.48 1.46 -5.34
C VAL A 86 7.25 2.11 -6.49
N ARG A 87 6.57 2.61 -7.53
CA ARG A 87 7.24 3.26 -8.66
C ARG A 87 7.92 4.56 -8.29
N LEU A 88 7.32 5.37 -7.41
CA LEU A 88 7.95 6.57 -6.88
C LEU A 88 9.23 6.23 -6.14
N SER A 89 9.22 5.16 -5.33
CA SER A 89 10.40 4.72 -4.58
C SER A 89 11.52 4.25 -5.52
N ASP A 90 11.16 3.46 -6.53
CA ASP A 90 12.07 2.97 -7.57
C ASP A 90 12.75 4.13 -8.33
N VAL A 91 11.97 5.07 -8.86
CA VAL A 91 12.50 6.25 -9.56
C VAL A 91 13.35 7.14 -8.65
N CYS A 92 13.07 7.17 -7.34
CA CYS A 92 13.89 7.89 -6.37
C CYS A 92 15.13 7.11 -5.89
N GLY A 93 15.33 5.86 -6.32
CA GLY A 93 16.42 5.00 -5.85
C GLY A 93 16.30 4.60 -4.38
N VAL A 94 15.07 4.52 -3.85
CA VAL A 94 14.79 4.15 -2.46
C VAL A 94 14.35 2.68 -2.40
N ASP A 95 15.10 1.87 -1.66
CA ASP A 95 14.66 0.54 -1.25
C ASP A 95 13.51 0.66 -0.23
N LEU A 96 12.28 0.62 -0.74
CA LEU A 96 11.06 0.80 0.05
C LEU A 96 10.91 -0.29 1.12
N GLY A 97 11.26 -1.53 0.80
CA GLY A 97 11.18 -2.65 1.75
C GLY A 97 12.10 -2.45 2.95
N LYS A 98 13.36 -2.11 2.71
CA LYS A 98 14.33 -1.79 3.76
C LYS A 98 13.93 -0.55 4.55
N ALA A 99 13.44 0.49 3.88
CA ALA A 99 12.97 1.71 4.52
C ALA A 99 11.78 1.44 5.46
N ALA A 100 10.82 0.63 5.02
CA ALA A 100 9.66 0.23 5.81
C ALA A 100 10.06 -0.60 7.05
N LEU A 101 10.93 -1.59 6.89
CA LEU A 101 11.43 -2.41 8.01
C LEU A 101 12.13 -1.55 9.07
N ARG A 102 13.04 -0.66 8.65
CA ARG A 102 13.69 0.29 9.55
C ARG A 102 12.67 1.18 10.26
N LYS A 103 11.62 1.62 9.56
CA LYS A 103 10.58 2.46 10.16
C LYS A 103 9.77 1.72 11.22
N VAL A 104 9.50 0.43 11.03
CA VAL A 104 8.84 -0.42 12.03
C VAL A 104 9.70 -0.54 13.30
N GLU A 105 11.01 -0.78 13.16
CA GLU A 105 11.94 -0.82 14.30
C GLU A 105 11.93 0.50 15.09
N LEU A 106 12.01 1.63 14.38
CA LEU A 106 11.94 2.96 15.00
C LEU A 106 10.59 3.22 15.70
N ASN A 107 9.48 2.74 15.12
CA ASN A 107 8.17 2.87 15.74
C ASN A 107 8.05 2.02 17.00
N ALA A 108 8.65 0.82 17.05
CA ALA A 108 8.68 0.00 18.26
C ALA A 108 9.44 0.66 19.41
N LEU A 109 10.52 1.41 19.10
CA LEU A 109 11.23 2.22 20.10
C LEU A 109 10.41 3.42 20.57
N LYS A 110 9.65 4.05 19.65
CA LYS A 110 8.79 5.21 19.96
C LYS A 110 7.56 4.80 20.78
N TYR A 111 7.02 3.61 20.55
CA TYR A 111 5.82 3.07 21.20
C TYR A 111 6.12 1.69 21.81
N PRO A 112 6.86 1.63 22.93
CA PRO A 112 7.20 0.37 23.57
C PRO A 112 5.95 -0.32 24.12
N VAL A 113 5.96 -1.66 24.12
CA VAL A 113 4.94 -2.46 24.79
C VAL A 113 5.02 -2.17 26.28
N ASN A 114 3.93 -1.66 26.86
CA ASN A 114 3.87 -1.46 28.31
C ASN A 114 3.65 -2.80 28.98
N VAL A 115 4.72 -3.40 29.51
CA VAL A 115 4.69 -4.69 30.20
C VAL A 115 3.97 -4.64 31.55
N ASP A 116 3.76 -3.44 32.11
CA ASP A 116 3.15 -3.24 33.42
C ASP A 116 1.82 -2.48 33.35
N GLY A 117 0.80 -3.03 32.67
CA GLY A 117 -0.64 -2.72 32.86
C GLY A 117 -1.15 -1.27 32.78
N GLY A 118 -0.28 -0.27 32.59
CA GLY A 118 -0.61 1.14 32.62
C GLY A 118 -0.86 1.63 31.21
N SER A 119 -2.11 1.64 30.77
CA SER A 119 -2.48 2.23 29.49
C SER A 119 -2.16 3.72 29.48
N LYS A 120 -0.99 4.12 28.96
CA LYS A 120 -0.87 5.46 28.38
C LYS A 120 -1.75 5.44 27.14
N LYS A 121 -2.86 6.18 27.16
CA LYS A 121 -3.60 6.50 25.94
C LYS A 121 -2.59 7.09 24.96
N GLN A 122 -2.25 6.30 23.95
CA GLN A 122 -1.44 6.74 22.84
C GLN A 122 -2.44 7.13 21.76
N GLU A 123 -2.60 8.43 21.55
CA GLU A 123 -3.34 8.94 20.38
C GLU A 123 -2.49 8.63 19.14
N LEU A 124 -3.08 7.86 18.22
CA LEU A 124 -2.56 7.57 16.88
C LEU A 124 -2.88 8.75 15.96
#